data_AF-A2BJW3-F1
#
_entry.id   AF-A2BJW3-F1
#
_cell.length_a   1.000
_cell.length_b   1.000
_cell.length_c   1.000
_cell.angle_alpha   90.00
_cell.angle_beta   90.00
_cell.angle_gamma   90.00
#
_symmetry.space_group_name_H-M   'P 1'
#
loop_
_entity.id
_entity.type
_entity.pdbx_description
1 polymer ?
#
loop_
_entity_poly.entity_id
_entity_poly.type
_entity_poly.pdbx_seq_one_letter_code
_entity_poly.pdbx_strand_id
1 'polypeptide(L)'
;MKEEVEPSQPEQWMRDILEYTASILQRSGFQAHPLTRLAHAAVAAAHITGFEPLYDYPVELYYELQEAAEKSALYTPRWRPAYQLLEEEVEALAAFEEALASSDTVFHTEPILAAAALGYGCRAVVSRDWLEAGFTPTPGQQIVIVRRGEKRARILVPRSLYTLALAGLTVYGVTPYSKALLPVPDPATIRKRVFMTKLPLGEASKRLVEIVDMYVKPVCRRVDENPLWACRSDTVLLIEYRFSGPIVLDVRYVYC
;
A
#
# COMPACT_ATOMS: atom_id res chain seq x y z
N MET A 1 -34.00 -24.29 6.06
CA MET A 1 -33.30 -23.28 5.23
C MET A 1 -32.04 -22.91 5.97
N LYS A 2 -30.86 -23.03 5.34
CA LYS A 2 -29.62 -22.49 5.92
C LYS A 2 -29.48 -21.07 5.37
N GLU A 3 -29.41 -20.09 6.25
CA GLU A 3 -29.12 -18.70 5.89
C GLU A 3 -27.71 -18.65 5.29
N GLU A 4 -27.59 -18.14 4.07
CA GLU A 4 -26.31 -17.72 3.53
C GLU A 4 -25.88 -16.50 4.32
N VAL A 5 -24.72 -16.56 4.97
CA VAL A 5 -24.14 -15.41 5.67
C VAL A 5 -23.62 -14.46 4.60
N GLU A 6 -24.31 -13.34 4.39
CA GLU A 6 -23.79 -12.24 3.59
C GLU A 6 -22.77 -11.47 4.45
N PRO A 7 -21.51 -11.30 3.98
CA PRO A 7 -20.52 -10.54 4.71
C PRO A 7 -20.94 -9.08 4.84
N SER A 8 -20.55 -8.46 5.95
CA SER A 8 -20.88 -7.08 6.26
C SER A 8 -20.37 -6.15 5.16
N GLN A 9 -21.23 -5.22 4.79
CA GLN A 9 -20.87 -4.18 3.83
C GLN A 9 -20.15 -3.07 4.60
N PRO A 10 -19.08 -2.49 4.02
CA PRO A 10 -18.40 -1.37 4.65
C PRO A 10 -19.38 -0.20 4.79
N GLU A 11 -19.22 0.58 5.86
CA GLU A 11 -20.00 1.79 6.06
C GLU A 11 -19.87 2.73 4.85
N GLN A 12 -20.93 3.51 4.58
CA GLN A 12 -20.99 4.31 3.36
C GLN A 12 -19.81 5.30 3.22
N TRP A 13 -19.33 5.87 4.33
CA TRP A 13 -18.18 6.78 4.31
C TRP A 13 -16.87 6.07 3.93
N MET A 14 -16.74 4.81 4.31
CA MET A 14 -15.56 3.97 4.04
C MET A 14 -15.59 3.52 2.58
N ARG A 15 -16.76 3.13 2.08
CA ARG A 15 -16.96 2.60 0.73
C ARG A 15 -16.34 3.49 -0.34
N ASP A 16 -16.54 4.81 -0.28
CA ASP A 16 -15.96 5.75 -1.25
C ASP A 16 -14.41 5.67 -1.32
N ILE A 17 -13.74 5.55 -0.16
CA ILE A 17 -12.27 5.44 -0.07
C ILE A 17 -11.82 4.09 -0.62
N LEU A 18 -12.52 3.03 -0.23
CA LEU A 18 -12.20 1.67 -0.64
C LEU A 18 -12.38 1.49 -2.14
N GLU A 19 -13.46 1.99 -2.71
CA GLU A 19 -13.72 1.94 -4.15
C GLU A 19 -12.69 2.75 -4.93
N TYR A 20 -12.35 3.95 -4.45
CA TYR A 20 -11.29 4.77 -5.05
C TYR A 20 -9.96 4.00 -5.06
N THR A 21 -9.55 3.47 -3.92
CA THR A 21 -8.28 2.76 -3.75
C THR A 21 -8.26 1.44 -4.52
N ALA A 22 -9.37 0.68 -4.50
CA ALA A 22 -9.56 -0.54 -5.27
C ALA A 22 -9.46 -0.28 -6.77
N SER A 23 -9.98 0.85 -7.27
CA SER A 23 -9.84 1.24 -8.67
C SER A 23 -8.39 1.49 -9.08
N ILE A 24 -7.57 2.02 -8.16
CA ILE A 24 -6.14 2.25 -8.42
C ILE A 24 -5.42 0.90 -8.40
N LEU A 25 -5.64 0.08 -7.39
CA LEU A 25 -5.08 -1.28 -7.31
C LEU A 25 -5.39 -2.09 -8.57
N GLN A 26 -6.65 -2.08 -9.02
CA GLN A 26 -7.08 -2.79 -10.22
C GLN A 26 -6.33 -2.30 -11.47
N ARG A 27 -6.21 -0.98 -11.65
CA ARG A 27 -5.44 -0.41 -12.75
C ARG A 27 -3.97 -0.79 -12.66
N SER A 28 -3.40 -0.81 -11.46
CA SER A 28 -2.04 -1.30 -11.20
C SER A 28 -1.88 -2.82 -11.34
N GLY A 29 -2.85 -3.54 -11.93
CA GLY A 29 -2.73 -4.96 -12.22
C GLY A 29 -3.06 -5.88 -11.03
N PHE A 30 -3.55 -5.36 -9.90
CA PHE A 30 -4.01 -6.18 -8.79
C PHE A 30 -5.31 -6.91 -9.15
N GLN A 31 -5.21 -8.22 -9.37
CA GLN A 31 -6.35 -9.09 -9.68
C GLN A 31 -6.82 -9.84 -8.44
N ALA A 32 -8.03 -9.55 -7.99
CA ALA A 32 -8.70 -10.21 -6.85
C ALA A 32 -10.22 -10.16 -7.03
N HIS A 33 -10.95 -11.01 -6.29
CA HIS A 33 -12.41 -10.94 -6.20
C HIS A 33 -12.87 -9.56 -5.69
N PRO A 34 -14.02 -9.00 -6.12
CA PRO A 34 -14.45 -7.66 -5.70
C PRO A 34 -14.48 -7.44 -4.19
N LEU A 35 -15.04 -8.39 -3.43
CA LEU A 35 -15.10 -8.29 -1.96
C LEU A 35 -13.71 -8.30 -1.32
N THR A 36 -12.81 -9.21 -1.74
CA THR A 36 -11.45 -9.24 -1.19
C THR A 36 -10.66 -8.00 -1.61
N ARG A 37 -10.89 -7.50 -2.83
CA ARG A 37 -10.25 -6.26 -3.31
C ARG A 37 -10.60 -5.06 -2.44
N LEU A 38 -11.82 -4.96 -1.92
CA LEU A 38 -12.20 -3.89 -0.98
C LEU A 38 -11.45 -4.01 0.35
N ALA A 39 -11.27 -5.21 0.90
CA ALA A 39 -10.44 -5.42 2.09
C ALA A 39 -8.97 -5.05 1.85
N HIS A 40 -8.39 -5.49 0.74
CA HIS A 40 -7.03 -5.08 0.34
C HIS A 40 -6.91 -3.56 0.13
N ALA A 41 -7.96 -2.92 -0.40
CA ALA A 41 -8.00 -1.48 -0.58
C ALA A 41 -7.98 -0.73 0.76
N ALA A 42 -8.60 -1.30 1.80
CA ALA A 42 -8.60 -0.74 3.15
C ALA A 42 -7.19 -0.69 3.72
N VAL A 43 -6.46 -1.82 3.64
CA VAL A 43 -5.07 -1.93 4.11
C VAL A 43 -4.17 -0.87 3.47
N ALA A 44 -4.25 -0.72 2.15
CA ALA A 44 -3.44 0.27 1.44
C ALA A 44 -3.78 1.71 1.85
N ALA A 45 -5.07 2.06 1.88
CA ALA A 45 -5.52 3.39 2.25
C ALA A 45 -5.15 3.74 3.71
N ALA A 46 -5.35 2.79 4.63
CA ALA A 46 -5.03 2.94 6.06
C ALA A 46 -3.56 3.32 6.27
N HIS A 47 -2.64 2.57 5.69
CA HIS A 47 -1.21 2.81 5.89
C HIS A 47 -0.69 4.08 5.18
N ILE A 48 -1.17 4.39 3.98
CA ILE A 48 -0.76 5.60 3.25
C ILE A 48 -1.20 6.85 4.01
N THR A 49 -2.42 6.83 4.56
CA THR A 49 -3.04 7.99 5.22
C THR A 49 -2.81 8.04 6.72
N GLY A 50 -2.50 6.91 7.36
CA GLY A 50 -2.52 6.73 8.81
C GLY A 50 -3.92 6.81 9.42
N PHE A 51 -4.98 6.60 8.63
CA PHE A 51 -6.35 6.69 9.11
C PHE A 51 -6.79 5.36 9.73
N GLU A 52 -6.63 5.25 11.05
CA GLU A 52 -6.85 4.04 11.83
C GLU A 52 -8.20 3.33 11.61
N PRO A 53 -9.34 4.03 11.46
CA PRO A 53 -10.65 3.37 11.28
C PRO A 53 -10.76 2.47 10.03
N LEU A 54 -9.75 2.42 9.16
CA LEU A 54 -9.71 1.52 8.01
C LEU A 54 -9.06 0.16 8.31
N TYR A 55 -8.34 0.01 9.44
CA TYR A 55 -7.63 -1.24 9.77
C TYR A 55 -8.56 -2.36 10.22
N ASP A 56 -9.69 -2.02 10.86
CA ASP A 56 -10.60 -3.02 11.41
C ASP A 56 -11.31 -3.81 10.30
N TYR A 57 -11.72 -3.14 9.23
CA TYR A 57 -12.47 -3.72 8.13
C TYR A 57 -11.87 -5.00 7.50
N PRO A 58 -10.58 -5.05 7.09
CA PRO A 58 -10.00 -6.26 6.52
C PRO A 58 -9.93 -7.42 7.52
N VAL A 59 -9.79 -7.14 8.83
CA VAL A 59 -9.74 -8.15 9.89
C VAL A 59 -11.14 -8.69 10.19
N GLU A 60 -12.12 -7.81 10.33
CA GLU A 60 -13.53 -8.18 10.53
C GLU A 60 -14.05 -9.03 9.37
N LEU A 61 -13.82 -8.58 8.12
CA LEU A 61 -14.22 -9.34 6.94
C LEU A 61 -13.57 -10.73 6.90
N TYR A 62 -12.30 -10.84 7.31
CA TYR A 62 -11.63 -12.13 7.38
C TYR A 62 -12.32 -13.08 8.37
N TYR A 63 -12.62 -12.62 9.59
CA TYR A 63 -13.28 -13.45 10.60
C TYR A 63 -14.74 -13.77 10.24
N GLU A 64 -15.50 -12.85 9.66
CA GLU A 64 -16.86 -13.13 9.19
C GLU A 64 -16.87 -14.24 8.12
N LEU A 65 -15.92 -14.18 7.18
CA LEU A 65 -15.75 -15.22 6.17
C LEU A 65 -15.29 -16.54 6.78
N GLN A 66 -14.47 -16.50 7.84
CA GLN A 66 -14.04 -17.67 8.60
C GLN A 66 -15.18 -18.30 9.42
N GLU A 67 -16.04 -17.51 10.07
CA GLU A 67 -17.20 -18.00 10.81
C GLU A 67 -18.28 -18.59 9.88
N ALA A 68 -18.43 -17.99 8.70
CA ALA A 68 -19.27 -18.52 7.64
C ALA A 68 -18.70 -19.82 7.02
N ALA A 69 -17.40 -20.13 7.22
CA ALA A 69 -16.67 -21.21 6.58
C ALA A 69 -17.26 -22.61 6.81
N GLU A 70 -17.79 -22.89 8.00
CA GLU A 70 -18.37 -24.21 8.30
C GLU A 70 -19.73 -24.44 7.61
N LYS A 71 -20.35 -23.38 7.07
CA LYS A 71 -21.70 -23.43 6.48
C LYS A 71 -21.77 -22.97 5.02
N SER A 72 -20.69 -22.42 4.46
CA SER A 72 -20.68 -21.73 3.16
C SER A 72 -20.00 -22.50 2.03
N ALA A 73 -20.52 -22.36 0.80
CA ALA A 73 -19.95 -22.91 -0.44
C ALA A 73 -18.55 -22.36 -0.80
N LEU A 74 -18.05 -21.36 -0.07
CA LEU A 74 -16.75 -20.71 -0.22
C LEU A 74 -15.55 -21.63 0.09
N TYR A 75 -15.77 -22.77 0.74
CA TYR A 75 -14.76 -23.83 0.95
C TYR A 75 -14.69 -24.88 -0.17
N THR A 76 -15.37 -24.64 -1.29
CA THR A 76 -15.08 -25.39 -2.51
C THR A 76 -13.66 -25.07 -3.01
N PRO A 77 -12.92 -26.04 -3.58
CA PRO A 77 -11.54 -25.84 -4.07
C PRO A 77 -11.35 -24.64 -5.00
N ARG A 78 -12.42 -24.20 -5.66
CA ARG A 78 -12.46 -23.04 -6.56
C ARG A 78 -12.18 -21.70 -5.86
N TRP A 79 -12.58 -21.55 -4.60
CA TRP A 79 -12.51 -20.27 -3.87
C TRP A 79 -11.44 -20.23 -2.76
N ARG A 80 -10.88 -21.39 -2.39
CA ARG A 80 -9.77 -21.50 -1.42
C ARG A 80 -8.56 -20.60 -1.70
N PRO A 81 -8.10 -20.40 -2.96
CA PRO A 81 -7.03 -19.45 -3.26
C PRO A 81 -7.41 -17.99 -2.96
N ALA A 82 -8.69 -17.63 -3.05
CA ALA A 82 -9.16 -16.28 -2.75
C ALA A 82 -9.22 -16.00 -1.24
N TYR A 83 -9.51 -17.02 -0.42
CA TYR A 83 -9.46 -16.95 1.04
C TYR A 83 -8.01 -16.84 1.55
N GLN A 84 -7.10 -17.67 1.02
CA GLN A 84 -5.68 -17.63 1.38
C GLN A 84 -5.06 -16.24 1.16
N LEU A 85 -5.52 -15.51 0.13
CA LEU A 85 -5.04 -14.15 -0.12
C LEU A 85 -5.43 -13.14 0.97
N LEU A 86 -6.58 -13.32 1.61
CA LEU A 86 -7.01 -12.44 2.69
C LEU A 86 -6.31 -12.80 4.01
N GLU A 87 -6.16 -14.09 4.30
CA GLU A 87 -5.37 -14.60 5.44
C GLU A 87 -3.92 -14.09 5.37
N GLU A 88 -3.25 -14.25 4.23
CA GLU A 88 -1.89 -13.74 3.98
C GLU A 88 -1.79 -12.22 4.15
N GLU A 89 -2.82 -11.46 3.74
CA GLU A 89 -2.82 -10.00 3.88
C GLU A 89 -2.99 -9.57 5.33
N VAL A 90 -3.85 -10.23 6.11
CA VAL A 90 -4.06 -9.94 7.52
C VAL A 90 -2.81 -10.30 8.34
N GLU A 91 -2.15 -11.42 8.05
CA GLU A 91 -0.86 -11.77 8.64
C GLU A 91 0.23 -10.75 8.30
N ALA A 92 0.30 -10.32 7.04
CA ALA A 92 1.26 -9.31 6.60
C ALA A 92 0.97 -7.93 7.20
N LEU A 93 -0.30 -7.56 7.38
CA LEU A 93 -0.75 -6.35 8.05
C LEU A 93 -0.21 -6.33 9.49
N ALA A 94 -0.47 -7.38 10.26
CA ALA A 94 -0.02 -7.47 11.65
C ALA A 94 1.51 -7.37 11.79
N ALA A 95 2.25 -8.11 10.95
CA ALA A 95 3.71 -8.06 10.95
C ALA A 95 4.27 -6.68 10.55
N PHE A 96 3.60 -5.97 9.63
CA PHE A 96 4.01 -4.65 9.19
C PHE A 96 3.69 -3.55 10.23
N GLU A 97 2.58 -3.66 10.94
CA GLU A 97 2.24 -2.77 12.06
C GLU A 97 3.24 -2.91 13.22
N GLU A 98 3.62 -4.14 13.59
CA GLU A 98 4.66 -4.38 14.59
C GLU A 98 5.98 -3.70 14.19
N ALA A 99 6.36 -3.81 12.91
CA ALA A 99 7.55 -3.16 12.38
C ALA A 99 7.45 -1.62 12.36
N LEU A 100 6.26 -1.06 12.15
CA LEU A 100 6.01 0.38 12.23
C LEU A 100 6.07 0.91 13.67
N ALA A 101 5.63 0.12 14.65
CA ALA A 101 5.65 0.49 16.06
C ALA A 101 7.06 0.47 16.66
N SER A 102 7.96 -0.35 16.10
CA SER A 102 9.35 -0.42 16.53
C SER A 102 10.17 0.75 15.97
N SER A 103 10.68 1.61 16.86
CA SER A 103 11.54 2.77 16.51
C SER A 103 12.82 2.36 15.76
N ASP A 104 13.28 1.13 15.98
CA ASP A 104 14.46 0.56 15.33
C ASP A 104 14.18 0.07 13.90
N THR A 105 12.91 0.03 13.47
CA THR A 105 12.51 -0.50 12.16
C THR A 105 11.60 0.40 11.34
N VAL A 106 11.07 1.50 11.91
CA VAL A 106 10.19 2.44 11.19
C VAL A 106 10.82 3.04 9.92
N PHE A 107 12.13 3.31 9.95
CA PHE A 107 12.85 3.81 8.77
C PHE A 107 13.02 2.74 7.68
N HIS A 108 12.74 1.46 7.96
CA HIS A 108 12.75 0.40 6.96
C HIS A 108 11.39 0.27 6.24
N THR A 109 10.31 0.82 6.78
CA THR A 109 8.96 0.73 6.20
C THR A 109 8.53 2.02 5.49
N GLU A 110 8.99 3.18 5.94
CA GLU A 110 8.71 4.47 5.31
C GLU A 110 8.95 4.54 3.78
N PRO A 111 10.04 3.98 3.21
CA PRO A 111 10.26 4.05 1.77
C PRO A 111 9.20 3.34 0.93
N ILE A 112 8.63 2.23 1.42
CA ILE A 112 7.55 1.53 0.70
C ILE A 112 6.25 2.32 0.80
N LEU A 113 5.99 2.96 1.94
CA LEU A 113 4.83 3.82 2.14
C LEU A 113 4.89 5.07 1.25
N ALA A 114 6.06 5.68 1.12
CA ALA A 114 6.27 6.85 0.26
C ALA A 114 6.05 6.51 -1.22
N ALA A 115 6.58 5.38 -1.67
CA ALA A 115 6.32 4.85 -3.01
C ALA A 115 4.83 4.51 -3.24
N ALA A 116 4.17 3.91 -2.25
CA ALA A 116 2.75 3.60 -2.32
C ALA A 116 1.89 4.87 -2.39
N ALA A 117 2.24 5.91 -1.63
CA ALA A 117 1.59 7.22 -1.70
C ALA A 117 1.71 7.84 -3.11
N LEU A 118 2.87 7.71 -3.77
CA LEU A 118 3.03 8.11 -5.17
C LEU A 118 2.10 7.35 -6.11
N GLY A 119 2.04 6.02 -5.99
CA GLY A 119 1.14 5.19 -6.81
C GLY A 119 -0.34 5.55 -6.60
N TYR A 120 -0.70 5.87 -5.36
CA TYR A 120 -2.03 6.32 -4.98
C TYR A 120 -2.40 7.68 -5.58
N GLY A 121 -1.52 8.69 -5.44
CA GLY A 121 -1.81 10.07 -5.84
C GLY A 121 -1.54 10.40 -7.31
N CYS A 122 -0.48 9.87 -7.93
CA CYS A 122 -0.22 10.09 -9.36
C CYS A 122 -1.06 9.15 -10.26
N ARG A 123 -2.05 8.42 -9.70
CA ARG A 123 -3.01 7.53 -10.39
C ARG A 123 -2.31 6.57 -11.35
N ALA A 124 -1.46 5.70 -10.79
CA ALA A 124 -0.47 4.94 -11.54
C ALA A 124 -0.97 4.38 -12.89
N VAL A 125 -0.22 4.68 -13.94
CA VAL A 125 -0.47 4.18 -15.30
C VAL A 125 0.10 2.77 -15.39
N VAL A 126 -0.66 1.88 -16.01
CA VAL A 126 -0.23 0.50 -16.30
C VAL A 126 0.94 0.56 -17.27
N SER A 127 2.16 0.29 -16.80
CA SER A 127 3.20 -0.19 -17.71
C SER A 127 3.06 -1.71 -17.79
N ARG A 128 2.98 -2.27 -19.00
CA ARG A 128 2.98 -3.73 -19.19
C ARG A 128 4.35 -4.33 -18.84
N ASP A 129 5.40 -3.53 -18.99
CA ASP A 129 6.79 -3.97 -18.89
C ASP A 129 7.15 -4.52 -17.49
N TRP A 130 6.62 -3.94 -16.41
CA TRP A 130 6.90 -4.45 -15.06
C TRP A 130 6.09 -5.71 -14.72
N LEU A 131 4.86 -5.84 -15.22
CA LEU A 131 4.06 -7.06 -15.09
C LEU A 131 4.71 -8.23 -15.87
N GLU A 132 5.19 -7.95 -17.09
CA GLU A 132 5.91 -8.91 -17.95
C GLU A 132 7.29 -9.27 -17.38
N ALA A 133 7.93 -8.38 -16.63
CA ALA A 133 9.18 -8.64 -15.91
C ALA A 133 9.02 -9.54 -14.67
N GLY A 134 7.84 -10.12 -14.45
CA GLY A 134 7.62 -11.13 -13.40
C GLY A 134 7.25 -10.57 -12.03
N PHE A 135 6.91 -9.28 -11.92
CA PHE A 135 6.34 -8.67 -10.71
C PHE A 135 4.84 -9.01 -10.58
N THR A 136 4.45 -10.20 -11.00
CA THR A 136 3.17 -10.77 -10.61
C THR A 136 3.20 -10.92 -9.10
N PRO A 137 2.21 -10.40 -8.36
CA PRO A 137 2.20 -10.59 -6.93
C PRO A 137 2.03 -12.09 -6.63
N THR A 138 3.16 -12.70 -6.25
CA THR A 138 3.25 -14.12 -5.90
C THR A 138 2.58 -14.33 -4.55
N PRO A 139 1.73 -15.37 -4.39
CA PRO A 139 1.20 -15.73 -3.08
C PRO A 139 2.33 -15.94 -2.06
N GLY A 140 2.11 -15.48 -0.84
CA GLY A 140 2.86 -15.92 0.33
C GLY A 140 4.01 -15.03 0.82
N GLN A 141 4.82 -14.33 0.01
CA GLN A 141 5.95 -13.56 0.57
C GLN A 141 6.38 -12.38 -0.30
N GLN A 142 6.01 -11.16 0.12
CA GLN A 142 6.54 -9.93 -0.45
C GLN A 142 7.52 -9.31 0.52
N ILE A 143 8.79 -9.44 0.17
CA ILE A 143 9.90 -9.23 1.09
C ILE A 143 10.64 -7.98 0.65
N VAL A 144 10.48 -6.91 1.41
CA VAL A 144 11.34 -5.74 1.24
C VAL A 144 12.62 -5.98 2.06
N ILE A 145 13.77 -5.86 1.40
CA ILE A 145 15.08 -5.95 2.05
C ILE A 145 15.64 -4.54 2.12
N VAL A 146 15.61 -3.93 3.31
CA VAL A 146 16.17 -2.59 3.48
C VAL A 146 17.60 -2.68 4.00
N ARG A 147 18.51 -1.92 3.38
CA ARG A 147 19.91 -1.82 3.79
C ARG A 147 20.24 -0.39 4.21
N ARG A 148 20.78 -0.22 5.43
CA ARG A 148 21.33 1.06 5.90
C ARG A 148 22.71 0.82 6.53
N GLY A 149 23.77 1.28 5.84
CA GLY A 149 25.14 0.91 6.21
C GLY A 149 25.33 -0.61 6.12
N GLU A 150 25.76 -1.25 7.21
CA GLU A 150 25.92 -2.70 7.31
C GLU A 150 24.65 -3.45 7.77
N LYS A 151 23.62 -2.74 8.25
CA LYS A 151 22.39 -3.34 8.76
C LYS A 151 21.44 -3.71 7.63
N ARG A 152 20.87 -4.92 7.69
CA ARG A 152 19.89 -5.47 6.75
C ARG A 152 18.65 -5.94 7.51
N ALA A 153 17.49 -5.41 7.16
CA ALA A 153 16.20 -5.86 7.69
C ALA A 153 15.38 -6.52 6.57
N ARG A 154 14.62 -7.56 6.93
CA ARG A 154 13.69 -8.25 6.05
C ARG A 154 12.29 -8.00 6.58
N ILE A 155 11.45 -7.31 5.80
CA ILE A 155 10.10 -6.93 6.23
C ILE A 155 9.09 -7.57 5.28
N LEU A 156 8.05 -8.18 5.86
CA LEU A 156 6.88 -8.63 5.15
C LEU A 156 5.94 -7.45 4.95
N VAL A 157 5.51 -7.22 3.71
CA VAL A 157 4.65 -6.08 3.36
C VAL A 157 3.33 -6.58 2.79
N PRO A 158 2.19 -5.97 3.15
CA PRO A 158 0.90 -6.27 2.52
C PRO A 158 0.95 -6.12 0.99
N ARG A 159 0.25 -7.01 0.29
CA ARG A 159 0.29 -7.11 -1.17
C ARG A 159 -0.30 -5.89 -1.85
N SER A 160 -1.39 -5.38 -1.30
CA SER A 160 -2.01 -4.14 -1.76
C SER A 160 -1.02 -2.97 -1.76
N LEU A 161 -0.29 -2.79 -0.66
CA LEU A 161 0.71 -1.74 -0.49
C LEU A 161 1.90 -1.90 -1.43
N TYR A 162 2.45 -3.11 -1.52
CA TYR A 162 3.58 -3.37 -2.41
C TYR A 162 3.19 -3.10 -3.86
N THR A 163 2.00 -3.52 -4.29
CA THR A 163 1.51 -3.27 -5.65
C THR A 163 1.43 -1.77 -5.95
N LEU A 164 0.87 -0.96 -5.04
CA LEU A 164 0.83 0.49 -5.21
C LEU A 164 2.22 1.11 -5.24
N ALA A 165 3.14 0.62 -4.40
CA ALA A 165 4.51 1.09 -4.38
C ALA A 165 5.23 0.83 -5.71
N LEU A 166 5.12 -0.37 -6.26
CA LEU A 166 5.67 -0.70 -7.58
C LEU A 166 5.09 0.19 -8.68
N ALA A 167 3.77 0.37 -8.67
CA ALA A 167 3.09 1.20 -9.65
C ALA A 167 3.54 2.66 -9.55
N GLY A 168 3.68 3.18 -8.32
CA GLY A 168 4.26 4.49 -8.05
C GLY A 168 5.68 4.62 -8.59
N LEU A 169 6.58 3.71 -8.22
CA LEU A 169 7.97 3.72 -8.68
C LEU A 169 8.10 3.65 -10.21
N THR A 170 7.25 2.86 -10.86
CA THR A 170 7.25 2.71 -12.31
C THR A 170 6.84 4.00 -13.04
N VAL A 171 5.87 4.76 -12.50
CA VAL A 171 5.51 6.08 -13.03
C VAL A 171 6.71 7.04 -13.04
N TYR A 172 7.62 6.89 -12.08
CA TYR A 172 8.85 7.68 -11.97
C TYR A 172 10.06 7.01 -12.64
N GLY A 173 9.83 6.09 -13.58
CA GLY A 173 10.87 5.48 -14.40
C GLY A 173 11.74 4.45 -13.68
N VAL A 174 11.40 4.06 -12.45
CA VAL A 174 12.10 2.97 -11.77
C VAL A 174 11.56 1.65 -12.30
N THR A 175 12.35 1.02 -13.16
CA THR A 175 12.05 -0.28 -13.74
C THR A 175 12.80 -1.39 -13.00
N PRO A 176 12.42 -2.66 -13.22
CA PRO A 176 13.15 -3.80 -12.69
C PRO A 176 14.64 -3.74 -13.05
N TYR A 177 15.50 -4.14 -12.10
CA TYR A 177 16.96 -4.12 -12.24
C TYR A 177 17.59 -2.73 -12.43
N SER A 178 16.78 -1.67 -12.42
CA SER A 178 17.26 -0.30 -12.44
C SER A 178 17.56 0.22 -11.04
N LYS A 179 18.29 1.33 -11.01
CA LYS A 179 18.60 2.11 -9.84
C LYS A 179 18.12 3.54 -10.11
N ALA A 180 17.36 4.11 -9.18
CA ALA A 180 16.88 5.48 -9.29
C ALA A 180 16.97 6.22 -7.96
N LEU A 181 17.33 7.49 -8.02
CA LEU A 181 17.29 8.42 -6.90
C LEU A 181 16.05 9.29 -7.06
N LEU A 182 15.09 9.17 -6.14
CA LEU A 182 13.79 9.82 -6.27
C LEU A 182 13.44 10.68 -5.05
N PRO A 183 13.00 11.93 -5.28
CA PRO A 183 12.16 12.66 -4.34
C PRO A 183 10.79 11.97 -4.21
N VAL A 184 10.39 11.60 -3.00
CA VAL A 184 9.08 10.99 -2.72
C VAL A 184 8.40 11.72 -1.55
N PRO A 185 7.06 11.82 -1.52
CA PRO A 185 6.36 12.50 -0.42
C PRO A 185 6.60 11.77 0.90
N ASP A 186 6.88 12.51 1.96
CA ASP A 186 7.06 11.95 3.30
C ASP A 186 5.72 11.44 3.87
N PRO A 187 5.58 10.13 4.16
CA PRO A 187 4.37 9.58 4.76
C PRO A 187 4.05 10.19 6.13
N ALA A 188 5.05 10.56 6.94
CA ALA A 188 4.82 11.14 8.25
C ALA A 188 4.10 12.50 8.14
N THR A 189 4.43 13.29 7.12
CA THR A 189 3.75 14.54 6.80
C THR A 189 2.28 14.32 6.42
N ILE A 190 1.97 13.32 5.58
CA ILE A 190 0.58 12.97 5.20
C ILE A 190 -0.21 12.59 6.45
N ARG A 191 0.32 11.67 7.26
CA ARG A 191 -0.32 11.17 8.50
C ARG A 191 -0.55 12.29 9.51
N LYS A 192 0.44 13.17 9.70
CA LYS A 192 0.31 14.35 10.56
C LYS A 192 -0.85 15.24 10.12
N ARG A 193 -1.06 15.44 8.82
CA ARG A 193 -2.19 16.24 8.33
C ARG A 193 -3.53 15.56 8.53
N VAL A 194 -3.61 14.26 8.29
CA VAL A 194 -4.82 13.48 8.59
C VAL A 194 -5.19 13.64 10.07
N PHE A 195 -4.22 13.42 10.97
CA PHE A 195 -4.41 13.60 12.41
C PHE A 195 -4.82 15.02 12.80
N MET A 196 -4.11 16.04 12.30
CA MET A 196 -4.40 17.45 12.61
C MET A 196 -5.78 17.90 12.13
N THR A 197 -6.33 17.26 11.09
CA THR A 197 -7.64 17.62 10.55
C THR A 197 -8.79 17.11 11.42
N LYS A 198 -8.53 16.15 12.34
CA LYS A 198 -9.56 15.53 13.21
C LYS A 198 -10.82 15.14 12.44
N LEU A 199 -10.63 14.37 11.36
CA LEU A 199 -11.66 14.10 10.38
C LEU A 199 -12.86 13.33 10.98
N PRO A 200 -14.08 13.86 10.89
CA PRO A 200 -15.28 13.06 11.11
C PRO A 200 -15.36 11.93 10.07
N LEU A 201 -15.82 10.74 10.47
CA LEU A 201 -15.92 9.57 9.58
C LEU A 201 -16.67 9.89 8.28
N GLY A 202 -17.82 10.57 8.37
CA GLY A 202 -18.63 10.96 7.21
C GLY A 202 -17.97 11.92 6.21
N GLU A 203 -16.88 12.61 6.60
CA GLU A 203 -16.13 13.52 5.72
C GLU A 203 -14.79 12.93 5.25
N ALA A 204 -14.40 11.77 5.77
CA ALA A 204 -13.09 11.17 5.52
C ALA A 204 -12.85 10.88 4.03
N SER A 205 -13.90 10.50 3.28
CA SER A 205 -13.72 9.97 1.92
C SER A 205 -13.06 10.91 0.94
N LYS A 206 -13.62 12.12 0.80
CA LYS A 206 -13.06 13.15 -0.09
C LYS A 206 -11.76 13.69 0.48
N ARG A 207 -11.70 13.86 1.80
CA ARG A 207 -10.60 14.60 2.42
C ARG A 207 -9.30 13.84 2.49
N LEU A 208 -9.32 12.51 2.71
CA LEU A 208 -8.11 11.70 2.72
C LEU A 208 -7.44 11.67 1.35
N VAL A 209 -8.23 11.50 0.27
CA VAL A 209 -7.73 11.54 -1.11
C VAL A 209 -7.13 12.91 -1.42
N GLU A 210 -7.81 14.00 -1.05
CA GLU A 210 -7.32 15.36 -1.23
C GLU A 210 -6.00 15.62 -0.50
N ILE A 211 -5.87 15.15 0.75
CA ILE A 211 -4.64 15.30 1.53
C ILE A 211 -3.49 14.61 0.81
N VAL A 212 -3.65 13.35 0.38
CA VAL A 212 -2.60 12.64 -0.35
C VAL A 212 -2.25 13.36 -1.65
N ASP A 213 -3.24 13.75 -2.45
CA ASP A 213 -3.06 14.47 -3.70
C ASP A 213 -2.29 15.79 -3.53
N MET A 214 -2.55 16.52 -2.45
CA MET A 214 -1.90 17.79 -2.13
C MET A 214 -0.39 17.63 -1.93
N TYR A 215 0.07 16.48 -1.44
CA TYR A 215 1.50 16.20 -1.22
C TYR A 215 2.14 15.48 -2.41
N VAL A 216 1.40 14.60 -3.08
CA VAL A 216 1.93 13.81 -4.19
C VAL A 216 2.11 14.66 -5.45
N LYS A 217 1.13 15.49 -5.83
CA LYS A 217 1.18 16.27 -7.08
C LYS A 217 2.39 17.23 -7.17
N PRO A 218 2.76 17.98 -6.12
CA PRO A 218 3.97 18.81 -6.15
C PRO A 218 5.24 18.00 -6.35
N VAL A 219 5.32 16.80 -5.74
CA VAL A 219 6.45 15.89 -5.96
C VAL A 219 6.47 15.43 -7.42
N CYS A 220 5.35 14.96 -7.99
CA CYS A 220 5.31 14.52 -9.39
C CYS A 220 5.74 15.65 -10.36
N ARG A 221 5.53 16.93 -10.04
CA ARG A 221 5.95 18.07 -10.89
C ARG A 221 7.40 18.48 -10.72
N ARG A 222 7.92 18.50 -9.47
CA ARG A 222 9.23 19.12 -9.16
C ARG A 222 10.43 18.22 -9.41
N VAL A 223 10.23 16.90 -9.46
CA VAL A 223 11.31 15.94 -9.76
C VAL A 223 11.96 16.24 -11.11
N ASP A 224 11.17 16.69 -12.08
CA ASP A 224 11.64 17.03 -13.43
C ASP A 224 12.39 18.37 -13.49
N GLU A 225 12.13 19.28 -12.54
CA GLU A 225 12.60 20.67 -12.58
C GLU A 225 13.87 20.90 -11.74
N ASN A 226 14.00 20.25 -10.57
CA ASN A 226 15.17 20.42 -9.69
C ASN A 226 15.37 19.23 -8.74
N PRO A 227 16.25 18.27 -9.08
CA PRO A 227 16.51 17.08 -8.25
C PRO A 227 17.07 17.39 -6.85
N LEU A 228 17.71 18.54 -6.63
CA LEU A 228 18.30 18.92 -5.34
C LEU A 228 17.30 19.58 -4.38
N TRP A 229 16.07 19.87 -4.82
CA TRP A 229 15.06 20.50 -3.97
C TRP A 229 14.67 19.62 -2.77
N ALA A 230 14.68 18.30 -2.97
CA ALA A 230 14.32 17.30 -1.96
C ALA A 230 15.19 17.42 -0.70
N CYS A 231 16.48 17.73 -0.87
CA CYS A 231 17.43 17.92 0.22
C CYS A 231 17.09 19.08 1.18
N ARG A 232 16.17 19.98 0.79
CA ARG A 232 15.80 21.17 1.57
C ARG A 232 14.34 21.16 2.02
N SER A 233 13.59 20.11 1.70
CA SER A 233 12.17 20.01 2.04
C SER A 233 11.96 19.12 3.26
N ASP A 234 11.08 19.57 4.16
CA ASP A 234 10.57 18.80 5.29
C ASP A 234 9.38 17.89 4.91
N THR A 235 8.91 17.95 3.67
CA THR A 235 7.72 17.21 3.18
C THR A 235 8.06 16.11 2.18
N VAL A 236 9.35 15.91 1.91
CA VAL A 236 9.85 15.00 0.87
C VAL A 236 11.07 14.26 1.40
N LEU A 237 11.14 12.98 1.07
CA LEU A 237 12.30 12.13 1.33
C LEU A 237 13.07 11.95 0.02
N LEU A 238 14.40 11.97 0.10
CA LEU A 238 15.28 11.60 -1.01
C LEU A 238 15.72 10.15 -0.83
N ILE A 239 15.19 9.26 -1.67
CA ILE A 239 15.37 7.82 -1.53
C ILE A 239 15.99 7.24 -2.80
N GLU A 240 17.04 6.46 -2.62
CA GLU A 240 17.58 5.61 -3.67
C GLU A 240 16.87 4.26 -3.64
N TYR A 241 16.15 3.96 -4.72
CA TYR A 241 15.49 2.68 -4.95
C TYR A 241 16.35 1.82 -5.89
N ARG A 242 16.52 0.55 -5.54
CA ARG A 242 17.16 -0.45 -6.39
C ARG A 242 16.35 -1.74 -6.39
N PHE A 243 15.87 -2.13 -7.56
CA PHE A 243 15.25 -3.45 -7.73
C PHE A 243 16.31 -4.53 -7.90
N SER A 244 16.26 -5.55 -7.06
CA SER A 244 17.14 -6.73 -7.13
C SER A 244 16.33 -8.00 -7.41
N GLY A 245 15.40 -7.92 -8.36
CA GLY A 245 14.47 -8.99 -8.74
C GLY A 245 12.99 -8.62 -8.52
N PRO A 246 12.06 -9.54 -8.82
CA PRO A 246 10.61 -9.29 -8.87
C PRO A 246 9.93 -9.04 -7.51
N ILE A 247 10.63 -9.34 -6.41
CA ILE A 247 10.06 -9.32 -5.05
C ILE A 247 10.91 -8.46 -4.10
N VAL A 248 12.16 -8.13 -4.49
CA VAL A 248 13.13 -7.48 -3.61
C VAL A 248 13.35 -6.03 -4.03
N LEU A 249 12.82 -5.12 -3.22
CA LEU A 249 13.14 -3.70 -3.27
C LEU A 249 14.23 -3.41 -2.23
N ASP A 250 15.40 -2.94 -2.68
CA ASP A 250 16.47 -2.40 -1.84
C ASP A 250 16.33 -0.87 -1.83
N VAL A 251 16.30 -0.28 -0.64
CA VAL A 251 16.06 1.14 -0.44
C VAL A 251 17.11 1.72 0.49
N ARG A 252 17.61 2.91 0.12
CA ARG A 252 18.59 3.67 0.88
C ARG A 252 18.16 5.12 1.00
N TYR A 253 18.13 5.64 2.22
CA TYR A 253 18.00 7.08 2.43
C TYR A 253 19.26 7.75 1.94
N VAL A 254 19.07 8.82 1.17
CA VAL A 254 20.16 9.73 0.84
C VAL A 254 20.02 10.92 1.77
N TYR A 255 20.89 10.96 2.78
CA TYR A 255 21.00 12.12 3.64
C TYR A 255 21.73 13.21 2.85
N CYS A 256 20.99 14.28 2.61
CA CYS A 256 21.56 15.60 2.46
C CYS A 256 21.60 16.25 3.86
#